data_AF-H5U629-F1
#
_entry.id   AF-H5U629-F1
#
_cell.length_a   1.000
_cell.length_b   1.000
_cell.length_c   1.000
_cell.angle_alpha   90.00
_cell.angle_beta   90.00
_cell.angle_gamma   90.00
#
_symmetry.space_group_name_H-M   'P 1'
#
loop_
_entity.id
_entity.type
_entity.pdbx_description
1 polymer ?
#
loop_
_entity_poly.entity_id
_entity_poly.type
_entity_poly.pdbx_seq_one_letter_code
_entity_poly.pdbx_strand_id
1 'polypeptide(L)'
;MTVVTETGGALGAPSPVPVSPVVADRGAASNSFGSAQIARMDDYRHGHDAAVARRPMLSRREVEVLLTWLRAESKEDAAATLFISASTVSTHLARIRTKYTAAGRPAPTKTHLLARALQDGYTSLDRW
;
A
#
# COMPACT_ATOMS: atom_id res chain seq x y z
N MET A 1 49.67 7.14 65.16
CA MET A 1 49.15 5.82 64.75
C MET A 1 48.38 6.07 63.45
N THR A 2 48.93 6.02 62.22
CA THR A 2 49.80 5.01 61.56
C THR A 2 49.19 3.61 61.68
N VAL A 3 48.91 2.79 60.65
CA VAL A 3 49.38 2.56 59.25
C VAL A 3 48.26 1.80 58.48
N VAL A 4 47.97 2.06 57.19
CA VAL A 4 48.34 1.36 55.92
C VAL A 4 48.09 -0.17 55.84
N THR A 5 47.33 -0.62 54.82
CA THR A 5 47.59 -1.69 53.79
C THR A 5 46.27 -2.11 53.12
N GLU A 6 46.05 -1.86 51.82
CA GLU A 6 46.42 -2.66 50.63
C GLU A 6 45.32 -3.66 50.20
N THR A 7 44.94 -3.63 48.91
CA THR A 7 44.66 -4.78 48.01
C THR A 7 43.67 -4.38 46.91
N GLY A 8 44.07 -4.59 45.65
CA GLY A 8 43.40 -4.12 44.44
C GLY A 8 42.15 -4.89 43.99
N GLY A 9 41.60 -4.49 42.84
CA GLY A 9 40.49 -5.19 42.20
C GLY A 9 39.86 -4.42 41.03
N ALA A 10 40.44 -4.64 39.85
CA ALA A 10 39.81 -4.67 38.51
C ALA A 10 38.73 -3.65 38.10
N LEU A 11 39.07 -2.94 37.03
CA LEU A 11 38.18 -2.29 36.05
C LEU A 11 37.02 -3.23 35.63
N GLY A 12 35.79 -2.88 36.00
CA GLY A 12 34.56 -3.50 35.50
C GLY A 12 33.79 -2.52 34.61
N ALA A 13 34.16 -2.44 33.34
CA ALA A 13 33.35 -1.76 32.33
C ALA A 13 32.00 -2.51 32.13
N PRO A 14 30.88 -1.81 31.90
CA PRO A 14 29.62 -2.48 31.58
C PRO A 14 29.73 -3.19 30.23
N SER A 15 29.44 -4.50 30.22
CA SER A 15 29.33 -5.29 28.99
C SER A 15 28.19 -4.78 28.10
N PRO A 16 28.41 -4.57 26.79
CA PRO A 16 27.35 -4.23 25.85
C PRO A 16 26.48 -5.46 25.56
N VAL A 17 25.16 -5.30 25.60
CA VAL A 17 24.21 -6.30 25.14
C VAL A 17 24.13 -6.30 23.60
N PRO A 18 24.23 -7.46 22.93
CA PRO A 18 24.10 -7.55 21.47
C PRO A 18 22.63 -7.56 21.04
N VAL A 19 22.27 -6.66 20.12
CA VAL A 19 21.00 -6.75 19.37
C VAL A 19 21.20 -7.67 18.17
N SER A 20 20.47 -8.79 18.15
CA SER A 20 20.51 -9.75 17.03
C SER A 20 19.93 -9.13 15.74
N PRO A 21 20.58 -9.31 14.58
CA PRO A 21 19.99 -8.95 13.31
C PRO A 21 18.88 -9.94 12.95
N VAL A 22 17.66 -9.42 12.73
CA VAL A 22 16.56 -10.19 12.17
C VAL A 22 16.88 -10.53 10.71
N VAL A 23 17.19 -11.80 10.49
CA VAL A 23 17.39 -12.41 9.18
C VAL A 23 16.07 -12.41 8.40
N ALA A 24 16.07 -11.70 7.28
CA ALA A 24 14.99 -11.73 6.29
C ALA A 24 15.19 -12.96 5.40
N ASP A 25 14.33 -13.97 5.56
CA ASP A 25 14.22 -15.08 4.62
C ASP A 25 13.62 -14.58 3.30
N ARG A 26 14.33 -14.86 2.22
CA ARG A 26 14.05 -14.42 0.86
C ARG A 26 13.76 -15.67 0.02
N GLY A 27 12.49 -15.87 -0.31
CA GLY A 27 12.08 -16.44 -1.60
C GLY A 27 11.87 -17.95 -1.67
N ALA A 28 10.59 -18.34 -1.72
CA ALA A 28 10.14 -19.51 -2.46
C ALA A 28 8.85 -19.14 -3.23
N ALA A 29 9.02 -18.45 -4.35
CA ALA A 29 7.96 -18.26 -5.33
C ALA A 29 7.99 -19.43 -6.31
N SER A 30 7.25 -20.49 -6.01
CA SER A 30 6.88 -21.51 -7.00
C SER A 30 5.78 -20.94 -7.89
N ASN A 31 6.18 -20.36 -9.03
CA ASN A 31 5.24 -20.00 -10.10
C ASN A 31 4.83 -21.26 -10.87
N SER A 32 3.73 -21.87 -10.45
CA SER A 32 2.96 -22.75 -11.31
C SER A 32 2.24 -21.89 -12.36
N PHE A 33 2.86 -21.70 -13.53
CA PHE A 33 2.18 -21.24 -14.75
C PHE A 33 1.36 -22.39 -15.32
N GLY A 34 0.26 -22.72 -14.65
CA GLY A 34 -0.67 -23.77 -15.05
C GLY A 34 -1.80 -23.22 -15.92
N SER A 35 -1.85 -23.70 -17.16
CA SER A 35 -2.97 -23.66 -18.12
C SER A 35 -3.48 -22.29 -18.56
N ALA A 36 -2.94 -21.84 -19.70
CA ALA A 36 -3.66 -21.00 -20.64
C ALA A 36 -4.93 -21.72 -21.10
N GLN A 37 -6.06 -21.42 -20.47
CA GLN A 37 -7.37 -21.69 -21.04
C GLN A 37 -7.64 -20.53 -22.01
N ILE A 38 -7.37 -20.73 -23.30
CA ILE A 38 -7.77 -19.80 -24.35
C ILE A 38 -9.30 -19.72 -24.29
N ALA A 39 -9.82 -18.59 -23.80
CA ALA A 39 -11.25 -18.32 -23.77
C ALA A 39 -11.81 -18.46 -25.20
N ARG A 40 -12.90 -19.23 -25.34
CA ARG A 40 -13.50 -19.46 -26.65
C ARG A 40 -14.15 -18.17 -27.12
N MET A 41 -14.02 -17.88 -28.41
CA MET A 41 -14.51 -16.64 -29.02
C MET A 41 -16.04 -16.44 -28.83
N ASP A 42 -16.80 -17.50 -28.58
CA ASP A 42 -18.23 -17.46 -28.28
C ASP A 42 -18.57 -16.88 -26.89
N ASP A 43 -17.62 -16.88 -25.95
CA ASP A 43 -17.80 -16.30 -24.61
C ASP A 43 -17.78 -14.77 -24.63
N TYR A 44 -17.32 -14.14 -25.72
CA TYR A 44 -17.40 -12.67 -25.88
C TYR A 44 -18.83 -12.17 -26.10
N ARG A 45 -19.76 -13.05 -26.49
CA ARG A 45 -21.13 -12.67 -26.90
C ARG A 45 -22.18 -12.82 -25.81
N HIS A 46 -21.82 -13.29 -24.62
CA HIS A 46 -22.73 -13.47 -23.47
C HIS A 46 -22.36 -12.56 -22.29
N GLY A 47 -22.87 -11.33 -22.31
CA GLY A 47 -22.89 -10.48 -21.11
C GLY A 47 -22.65 -8.98 -21.28
N HIS A 48 -22.98 -8.37 -22.43
CA HIS A 48 -23.03 -6.90 -22.51
C HIS A 48 -24.33 -6.29 -21.97
N ASP A 49 -25.14 -7.08 -21.25
CA ASP A 49 -26.06 -6.59 -20.20
C ASP A 49 -25.30 -6.35 -18.88
N ALA A 50 -24.03 -5.96 -18.95
CA ALA A 50 -23.32 -5.41 -17.81
C ALA A 50 -24.01 -4.09 -17.45
N ALA A 51 -25.01 -4.17 -16.57
CA ALA A 51 -25.75 -3.06 -15.99
C ALA A 51 -24.81 -1.86 -15.86
N VAL A 52 -25.04 -0.82 -16.68
CA VAL A 52 -24.15 0.35 -16.88
C VAL A 52 -23.43 0.67 -15.58
N ALA A 53 -22.19 0.21 -15.44
CA ALA A 53 -21.50 0.21 -14.16
C ALA A 53 -21.24 1.67 -13.77
N ARG A 54 -22.08 2.20 -12.87
CA ARG A 54 -22.17 3.64 -12.62
C ARG A 54 -20.88 4.12 -11.99
N ARG A 55 -20.39 5.29 -12.44
CA ARG A 55 -19.27 5.97 -11.79
C ARG A 55 -19.56 6.15 -10.29
N PRO A 56 -18.69 5.68 -9.37
CA PRO A 56 -18.90 5.91 -7.96
C PRO A 56 -18.77 7.40 -7.62
N MET A 57 -19.61 7.88 -6.70
CA MET A 57 -19.50 9.25 -6.19
C MET A 57 -18.43 9.32 -5.09
N LEU A 58 -17.21 9.69 -5.48
CA LEU A 58 -16.15 10.06 -4.53
C LEU A 58 -16.37 11.49 -4.02
N SER A 59 -16.24 11.67 -2.71
CA SER A 59 -16.24 13.00 -2.09
C SER A 59 -14.97 13.76 -2.46
N ARG A 60 -15.00 15.09 -2.33
CA ARG A 60 -13.84 15.95 -2.59
C ARG A 60 -12.59 15.48 -1.85
N ARG A 61 -12.71 15.13 -0.56
CA ARG A 61 -11.58 14.65 0.25
C ARG A 61 -11.07 13.28 -0.22
N GLU A 62 -11.95 12.37 -0.63
CA GLU A 62 -11.51 11.09 -1.19
C GLU A 62 -10.77 11.26 -2.51
N VAL A 63 -11.23 12.15 -3.40
CA VAL A 63 -10.53 12.45 -4.66
C VAL A 63 -9.17 13.07 -4.38
N GLU A 64 -9.09 14.02 -3.46
CA GLU A 64 -7.82 14.63 -3.05
C GLU A 64 -6.83 13.60 -2.51
N VAL A 65 -7.27 12.74 -1.57
CA VAL A 65 -6.43 11.66 -1.01
C VAL A 65 -6.01 10.68 -2.10
N LEU A 66 -6.92 10.31 -3.00
CA LEU A 66 -6.64 9.42 -4.12
C LEU A 66 -5.54 9.97 -5.02
N LEU A 67 -5.69 11.20 -5.50
CA LEU A 67 -4.75 11.81 -6.45
C LEU A 67 -3.37 12.05 -5.82
N THR A 68 -3.34 12.50 -4.56
CA THR A 68 -2.06 12.68 -3.85
C THR A 68 -1.37 11.34 -3.61
N TRP A 69 -2.09 10.29 -3.19
CA TRP A 69 -1.50 8.96 -3.01
C TRP A 69 -1.04 8.33 -4.32
N LEU A 70 -1.72 8.59 -5.43
CA LEU A 70 -1.29 8.09 -6.74
C LEU A 70 0.08 8.68 -7.16
N ARG A 71 0.40 9.93 -6.75
CA ARG A 71 1.70 10.60 -7.01
C ARG A 71 2.81 10.23 -6.04
N ALA A 72 2.45 9.88 -4.81
CA ALA A 72 3.40 9.54 -3.76
C ALA A 72 3.98 8.13 -3.95
N GLU A 73 5.23 7.90 -3.57
CA GLU A 73 5.83 6.55 -3.61
C GLU A 73 5.25 5.67 -2.48
N SER A 74 5.06 6.27 -1.30
CA SER A 74 4.56 5.61 -0.10
C SER A 74 3.27 6.24 0.45
N LYS A 75 2.65 5.62 1.46
CA LYS A 75 1.48 6.20 2.14
C LYS A 75 1.89 7.32 3.09
N GLU A 76 3.10 7.24 3.59
CA GLU A 76 3.76 8.17 4.49
C GLU A 76 4.00 9.50 3.78
N ASP A 77 4.51 9.47 2.54
CA ASP A 77 4.72 10.66 1.72
C ASP A 77 3.40 11.37 1.37
N ALA A 78 2.37 10.57 1.03
CA ALA A 78 1.03 11.09 0.78
C ALA A 78 0.43 11.74 2.05
N ALA A 79 0.64 11.11 3.20
CA ALA A 79 0.15 11.58 4.49
C ALA A 79 0.83 12.90 4.89
N ALA A 80 2.14 13.01 4.70
CA ALA A 80 2.91 14.24 4.92
C ALA A 80 2.40 15.39 4.03
N THR A 81 2.15 15.12 2.75
CA THR A 81 1.60 16.11 1.80
C THR A 81 0.20 16.59 2.19
N LEU A 82 -0.62 15.70 2.74
CA LEU A 82 -2.02 15.97 3.11
C LEU A 82 -2.20 16.41 4.57
N PHE A 83 -1.13 16.52 5.34
CA PHE A 83 -1.10 16.79 6.79
C PHE A 83 -2.04 15.89 7.60
N ILE A 84 -2.02 14.59 7.31
CA ILE A 84 -2.77 13.54 8.05
C ILE A 84 -1.85 12.35 8.37
N SER A 85 -2.37 11.32 9.04
CA SER A 85 -1.62 10.08 9.28
C SER A 85 -1.72 9.08 8.11
N ALA A 86 -0.71 8.22 7.94
CA ALA A 86 -0.73 7.12 6.97
C ALA A 86 -1.87 6.10 7.22
N SER A 87 -2.31 5.95 8.48
CA SER A 87 -3.48 5.17 8.85
C SER A 87 -4.79 5.79 8.32
N THR A 88 -4.88 7.12 8.35
CA THR A 88 -6.02 7.87 7.78
C THR A 88 -6.04 7.76 6.27
N VAL A 89 -4.88 7.87 5.60
CA VAL A 89 -4.76 7.60 4.14
C VAL A 89 -5.26 6.19 3.82
N SER A 90 -4.80 5.17 4.55
CA SER A 90 -5.24 3.79 4.35
C SER A 90 -6.75 3.62 4.51
N THR A 91 -7.34 4.29 5.50
CA THR A 91 -8.79 4.28 5.73
C THR A 91 -9.56 4.91 4.56
N HIS A 92 -9.09 6.05 4.05
CA HIS A 92 -9.68 6.67 2.85
C HIS A 92 -9.57 5.76 1.63
N LEU A 93 -8.42 5.14 1.38
CA LEU A 93 -8.23 4.20 0.26
C LEU A 93 -9.14 2.98 0.37
N ALA A 94 -9.33 2.44 1.57
CA ALA A 94 -10.27 1.34 1.80
C ALA A 94 -11.70 1.75 1.43
N ARG A 95 -12.16 2.92 1.87
CA ARG A 95 -13.49 3.46 1.53
C ARG A 95 -13.67 3.69 0.03
N ILE A 96 -12.66 4.24 -0.63
CA ILE A 96 -12.66 4.43 -2.09
C ILE A 96 -12.79 3.09 -2.81
N ARG A 97 -12.02 2.08 -2.41
CA ARG A 97 -12.09 0.72 -2.97
C ARG A 97 -13.48 0.11 -2.77
N THR A 98 -14.06 0.26 -1.59
CA THR A 98 -15.44 -0.20 -1.33
C THR A 98 -16.45 0.47 -2.26
N LYS A 99 -16.34 1.79 -2.51
CA LYS A 99 -17.21 2.50 -3.46
C LYS A 99 -17.05 1.98 -4.89
N TYR A 100 -15.82 1.73 -5.32
CA TYR A 100 -15.55 1.14 -6.64
C TYR A 100 -16.10 -0.28 -6.77
N THR A 101 -15.92 -1.12 -5.76
CA THR A 101 -16.50 -2.48 -5.72
C THR A 101 -18.02 -2.44 -5.73
N ALA A 102 -18.65 -1.55 -4.94
CA ALA A 102 -20.10 -1.37 -4.91
C ALA A 102 -20.67 -0.90 -6.26
N ALA A 103 -19.87 -0.16 -7.04
CA ALA A 103 -20.18 0.23 -8.41
C ALA A 103 -19.94 -0.88 -9.45
N GLY A 104 -19.55 -2.10 -9.04
CA GLY A 104 -19.22 -3.21 -9.94
C GLY A 104 -17.87 -3.04 -10.66
N ARG A 105 -17.02 -2.12 -10.20
CA ARG A 105 -15.75 -1.74 -10.83
C ARG A 105 -14.58 -1.87 -9.84
N PRO A 106 -14.23 -3.07 -9.35
CA PRO A 106 -13.22 -3.24 -8.33
C PRO A 106 -11.85 -2.69 -8.75
N ALA A 107 -11.12 -2.12 -7.79
CA ALA A 107 -9.80 -1.52 -7.99
C ALA A 107 -8.83 -1.87 -6.83
N PRO A 108 -8.33 -3.11 -6.77
CA PRO A 108 -7.55 -3.59 -5.62
C PRO A 108 -6.14 -3.00 -5.54
N THR A 109 -5.52 -2.65 -6.67
CA THR A 109 -4.14 -2.13 -6.70
C THR A 109 -4.08 -0.63 -6.99
N LYS A 110 -2.92 -0.02 -6.74
CA LYS A 110 -2.64 1.40 -7.07
C LYS A 110 -2.89 1.68 -8.55
N THR A 111 -2.38 0.81 -9.43
CA THR A 111 -2.57 0.90 -10.88
C THR A 111 -4.04 0.80 -11.29
N HIS A 112 -4.81 -0.10 -10.67
CA HIS A 112 -6.25 -0.18 -10.95
C HIS A 112 -6.97 1.10 -10.52
N LEU A 113 -6.60 1.69 -9.38
CA LEU A 113 -7.16 2.96 -8.93
C LEU A 113 -6.80 4.12 -9.89
N LEU A 114 -5.58 4.15 -10.44
CA LEU A 114 -5.21 5.11 -11.48
C LEU A 114 -6.06 4.94 -12.74
N ALA A 115 -6.19 3.71 -13.24
CA ALA A 115 -7.01 3.43 -14.42
C ALA A 115 -8.47 3.85 -14.22
N ARG A 116 -9.05 3.61 -13.04
CA ARG A 116 -10.40 4.07 -12.70
C ARG A 116 -10.48 5.59 -12.59
N ALA A 117 -9.47 6.24 -12.00
CA ALA A 117 -9.42 7.70 -11.89
C ALA A 117 -9.37 8.38 -13.27
N LEU A 118 -8.65 7.79 -14.22
CA LEU A 118 -8.61 8.24 -15.62
C LEU A 118 -9.96 8.04 -16.32
N GLN A 119 -10.54 6.84 -16.22
CA GLN A 119 -11.87 6.54 -16.79
C GLN A 119 -12.97 7.45 -16.25
N ASP A 120 -12.88 7.82 -14.98
CA ASP A 120 -13.89 8.64 -14.29
C ASP A 120 -13.62 10.15 -14.41
N GLY A 121 -12.53 10.55 -15.07
CA GLY A 121 -12.16 11.96 -15.26
C GLY A 121 -11.73 12.68 -13.98
N TYR A 122 -11.25 11.96 -12.97
CA TYR A 122 -10.62 12.56 -11.79
C TYR A 122 -9.19 13.04 -12.09
N THR A 123 -8.56 12.48 -13.12
CA THR A 123 -7.24 12.88 -13.61
C THR A 123 -7.13 12.59 -15.10
N SER A 124 -6.05 13.06 -15.71
CA SER A 124 -5.75 12.95 -17.14
C SER A 124 -4.29 12.55 -17.32
N LEU A 125 -3.94 11.90 -18.44
CA LEU A 125 -2.58 11.40 -18.68
C LEU A 125 -1.51 12.49 -18.74
N ASP A 126 -1.86 13.73 -19.11
CA ASP A 126 -0.93 14.87 -19.11
C ASP A 126 -0.45 15.29 -17.70
N ARG A 127 -1.07 14.75 -16.64
CA ARG A 127 -0.80 15.09 -15.24
C ARG A 127 0.16 14.11 -14.54
N TRP A 128 0.70 13.14 -15.27
CA TRP A 128 1.53 12.01 -14.80
C TRP A 128 2.77 11.87 -15.66
#